data_AF-A0A419QEA8-F1
#
_entry.id   AF-A0A419QEA8-F1
#
_cell.length_a   1.000
_cell.length_b   1.000
_cell.length_c   1.000
_cell.angle_alpha   90.00
_cell.angle_beta   90.00
_cell.angle_gamma   90.00
#
_symmetry.space_group_name_H-M   'P 1'
#
loop_
_entity.id
_entity.type
_entity.pdbx_description
1 polymer ?
#
loop_
_entity_poly.entity_id
_entity_poly.type
_entity_poly.pdbx_seq_one_letter_code
_entity_poly.pdbx_strand_id
1 'polypeptide(L)'
;MQMTYFLLVFALLANSIHGSLFRFSIQMDQGCTVYYGKDACESVTALKPSYWESKRFRSCTVVANEGGAITFHAIVDSRKLQKDHQKLSTPYMLWVLNRQLNLDSDGCRTLAATPIHDYTSTHLHMSLVSAFTVAGTNKEDFCENIKNRVFLGRVRIYSCHYVGSYEKPLHTELVRLSVITLTEPITRPWFVRLLNELNTGFPRCRYNLMPYVCQPNTPGCQTRAS
;
A
#
# COMPACT_ATOMS: atom_id res chain seq x y z
N MET A 1 56.69 -9.51 31.62
CA MET A 1 56.87 -10.51 30.56
C MET A 1 55.51 -11.13 30.30
N GLN A 2 54.97 -10.91 29.09
CA GLN A 2 53.90 -11.62 28.38
C GLN A 2 52.50 -11.76 29.03
N MET A 3 51.48 -11.04 28.51
CA MET A 3 50.65 -11.31 27.31
C MET A 3 49.48 -12.26 27.61
N THR A 4 48.25 -11.77 27.72
CA THR A 4 47.21 -11.66 26.65
C THR A 4 46.22 -12.84 26.74
N TYR A 5 44.98 -12.62 26.27
CA TYR A 5 43.86 -13.57 26.09
C TYR A 5 42.85 -13.67 27.25
N PHE A 6 41.82 -12.82 27.23
CA PHE A 6 40.49 -13.18 26.70
C PHE A 6 39.52 -11.98 26.85
N LEU A 7 39.67 -11.02 25.93
CA LEU A 7 38.54 -10.26 25.40
C LEU A 7 37.73 -11.20 24.48
N LEU A 8 36.43 -10.96 24.37
CA LEU A 8 35.41 -11.66 23.54
C LEU A 8 34.66 -12.81 24.22
N VAL A 9 33.56 -12.48 24.92
CA VAL A 9 32.18 -12.87 24.54
C VAL A 9 31.18 -11.84 25.12
N PHE A 10 31.25 -10.58 24.66
CA PHE A 10 30.14 -9.61 24.82
C PHE A 10 29.57 -9.23 23.43
N ALA A 11 29.58 -10.18 22.51
CA ALA A 11 29.13 -10.00 21.13
C ALA A 11 27.89 -10.86 20.83
N LEU A 12 26.81 -10.73 21.64
CA LEU A 12 25.48 -11.28 21.29
C LEU A 12 24.32 -10.34 21.67
N LEU A 13 24.58 -9.03 21.70
CA LEU A 13 23.54 -8.00 21.55
C LEU A 13 23.88 -7.07 20.37
N ALA A 14 24.28 -7.68 19.24
CA ALA A 14 24.05 -7.04 17.95
C ALA A 14 22.56 -7.21 17.63
N ASN A 15 21.71 -6.39 18.25
CA ASN A 15 20.40 -6.09 17.70
C ASN A 15 20.65 -5.52 16.30
N SER A 16 20.47 -6.36 15.29
CA SER A 16 20.67 -6.00 13.89
C SER A 16 19.75 -4.84 13.54
N ILE A 17 20.32 -3.64 13.42
CA ILE A 17 19.69 -2.48 12.81
C ILE A 17 19.65 -2.74 11.30
N HIS A 18 18.72 -3.58 10.84
CA HIS A 18 18.46 -3.84 9.42
C HIS A 18 16.94 -3.95 9.22
N GLY A 19 16.21 -3.01 8.58
CA GLY A 19 16.63 -1.88 7.77
C GLY A 19 15.74 -0.65 7.96
N SER A 20 16.37 0.51 7.81
CA SER A 20 15.74 1.83 7.87
C SER A 20 14.97 2.22 6.60
N LEU A 21 14.94 1.33 5.60
CA LEU A 21 14.39 1.61 4.29
C LEU A 21 13.27 0.61 4.01
N PHE A 22 12.10 1.13 3.68
CA PHE A 22 10.94 0.33 3.28
C PHE A 22 10.65 0.61 1.80
N ARG A 23 10.72 -0.43 0.97
CA ARG A 23 10.37 -0.35 -0.45
C ARG A 23 8.87 -0.56 -0.60
N PHE A 24 8.23 0.23 -1.45
CA PHE A 24 6.81 0.11 -1.77
C PHE A 24 6.54 0.48 -3.22
N SER A 25 5.37 0.09 -3.72
CA SER A 25 4.86 0.50 -5.03
C SER A 25 3.87 1.64 -4.89
N ILE A 26 3.89 2.57 -5.83
CA ILE A 26 2.89 3.61 -6.00
C ILE A 26 2.19 3.33 -7.32
N GLN A 27 0.87 3.21 -7.31
CA GLN A 27 0.06 3.09 -8.53
C GLN A 27 -0.73 4.37 -8.73
N MET A 28 -0.78 4.88 -9.95
CA MET A 28 -1.57 6.05 -10.34
C MET A 28 -2.45 5.70 -11.54
N ASP A 29 -3.71 6.13 -11.50
CA ASP A 29 -4.57 6.12 -12.68
C ASP A 29 -4.10 7.23 -13.62
N GLN A 30 -3.73 6.84 -14.83
CA GLN A 30 -3.30 7.78 -15.87
C GLN A 30 -4.49 8.52 -16.50
N GLY A 31 -5.71 8.01 -16.35
CA GLY A 31 -6.86 8.52 -17.07
C GLY A 31 -6.59 8.50 -18.58
N CYS A 32 -6.66 9.66 -19.23
CA CYS A 32 -6.33 9.84 -20.65
C CYS A 32 -4.88 10.34 -20.88
N THR A 33 -4.11 10.59 -19.82
CA THR A 33 -2.78 11.21 -19.91
C THR A 33 -1.69 10.15 -19.92
N VAL A 34 -0.98 10.01 -21.03
CA VAL A 34 0.12 9.04 -21.12
C VAL A 34 1.42 9.67 -20.63
N TYR A 35 2.01 9.10 -19.58
CA TYR A 35 3.30 9.53 -19.04
C TYR A 35 4.41 8.58 -19.50
N TYR A 36 5.53 9.13 -20.01
CA TYR A 36 6.71 8.36 -20.41
C TYR A 36 7.96 8.80 -19.62
N GLY A 37 8.84 7.85 -19.30
CA GLY A 37 10.21 8.14 -18.82
C GLY A 37 10.31 9.02 -17.56
N LYS A 38 11.20 10.02 -17.60
CA LYS A 38 11.49 10.95 -16.50
C LYS A 38 10.25 11.73 -16.06
N ASP A 39 9.42 12.11 -17.02
CA ASP A 39 8.18 12.89 -16.82
C ASP A 39 7.15 12.13 -15.96
N ALA A 40 7.18 10.80 -16.01
CA ALA A 40 6.31 9.97 -15.18
C ALA A 40 6.65 10.09 -13.69
N CYS A 41 7.93 10.10 -13.33
CA CYS A 41 8.32 10.28 -11.93
C CYS A 41 8.05 11.70 -11.42
N GLU A 42 8.13 12.70 -12.29
CA GLU A 42 7.76 14.09 -11.94
C GLU A 42 6.29 14.17 -11.48
N SER A 43 5.39 13.39 -12.09
CA SER A 43 3.97 13.36 -11.69
C SER A 43 3.74 12.89 -10.24
N VAL A 44 4.58 11.96 -9.75
CA VAL A 44 4.51 11.43 -8.39
C VAL A 44 5.25 12.34 -7.41
N THR A 45 6.43 12.83 -7.80
CA THR A 45 7.24 13.67 -6.91
C THR A 45 6.57 15.01 -6.64
N ALA A 46 5.85 15.55 -7.63
CA ALA A 46 5.04 16.75 -7.53
C ALA A 46 3.90 16.66 -6.51
N LEU A 47 3.43 15.45 -6.13
CA LEU A 47 2.36 15.29 -5.15
C LEU A 47 2.79 15.73 -3.74
N LYS A 48 4.07 15.55 -3.39
CA LYS A 48 4.63 16.02 -2.12
C LYS A 48 6.14 16.33 -2.20
N PRO A 49 6.56 17.41 -2.89
CA PRO A 49 7.97 17.67 -3.21
C PRO A 49 8.90 17.65 -2.00
N SER A 50 8.47 18.28 -0.90
CA SER A 50 9.21 18.34 0.37
C SER A 50 9.66 16.98 0.92
N TYR A 51 8.91 15.90 0.68
CA TYR A 51 9.29 14.56 1.17
C TYR A 51 10.35 13.91 0.29
N TRP A 52 10.39 14.25 -1.00
CA TRP A 52 11.43 13.79 -1.93
C TRP A 52 12.73 14.58 -1.73
N GLU A 53 12.64 15.91 -1.62
CA GLU A 53 13.78 16.80 -1.37
C GLU A 53 14.47 16.51 -0.03
N SER A 54 13.68 16.33 1.04
CA SER A 54 14.21 15.94 2.35
C SER A 54 14.71 14.50 2.38
N LYS A 55 14.64 13.76 1.27
CA LYS A 55 15.02 12.35 1.14
C LYS A 55 14.28 11.45 2.14
N ARG A 56 13.03 11.77 2.46
CA ARG A 56 12.10 10.85 3.16
C ARG A 56 11.62 9.80 2.16
N PHE A 57 11.15 10.23 0.99
CA PHE A 57 10.92 9.37 -0.17
C PHE A 57 12.11 9.48 -1.13
N ARG A 58 12.50 8.37 -1.75
CA ARG A 58 13.65 8.27 -2.65
C ARG A 58 13.39 7.23 -3.74
N SER A 59 14.22 7.28 -4.78
CA SER A 59 14.30 6.24 -5.82
C SER A 59 12.98 5.97 -6.52
N CYS A 60 12.43 6.98 -7.22
CA CYS A 60 11.29 6.77 -8.11
C CYS A 60 11.76 6.05 -9.39
N THR A 61 11.13 4.92 -9.69
CA THR A 61 11.40 4.15 -10.91
C THR A 61 10.09 3.61 -11.46
N VAL A 62 9.78 3.88 -12.73
CA VAL A 62 8.63 3.28 -13.41
C VAL A 62 8.90 1.80 -13.63
N VAL A 63 7.96 0.95 -13.22
CA VAL A 63 8.09 -0.52 -13.35
C VAL A 63 6.98 -1.17 -14.17
N ALA A 64 5.82 -0.51 -14.31
CA ALA A 64 4.76 -0.98 -15.19
C ALA A 64 3.93 0.20 -15.69
N ASN A 65 3.41 0.09 -16.92
CA ASN A 65 2.44 1.02 -17.49
C ASN A 65 1.40 0.22 -18.29
N GLU A 66 0.28 -0.08 -17.64
CA GLU A 66 -0.68 -1.09 -18.12
C GLU A 66 -2.12 -0.70 -17.80
N GLY A 67 -3.02 -0.90 -18.76
CA GLY A 67 -4.46 -0.72 -18.55
C GLY A 67 -4.86 0.69 -18.09
N GLY A 68 -4.06 1.70 -18.44
CA GLY A 68 -4.24 3.08 -17.99
C GLY A 68 -3.81 3.32 -16.54
N ALA A 69 -3.00 2.44 -15.94
CA ALA A 69 -2.38 2.66 -14.65
C ALA A 69 -0.86 2.56 -14.77
N ILE A 70 -0.15 3.49 -14.13
CA ILE A 70 1.31 3.48 -14.05
C ILE A 70 1.74 3.10 -12.64
N THR A 71 2.73 2.21 -12.55
CA THR A 71 3.31 1.74 -11.30
C THR A 71 4.74 2.21 -11.17
N PHE A 72 5.06 2.74 -10.00
CA PHE A 72 6.40 3.16 -9.61
C PHE A 72 6.88 2.34 -8.42
N HIS A 73 8.18 2.08 -8.36
CA HIS A 73 8.86 1.77 -7.10
C HIS A 73 9.35 3.04 -6.43
N ALA A 74 9.24 3.05 -5.11
CA ALA A 74 9.77 4.08 -4.24
C ALA A 74 10.32 3.45 -2.95
N ILE A 75 11.18 4.19 -2.28
CA ILE A 75 11.74 3.82 -0.98
C ILE A 75 11.41 4.92 0.02
N VAL A 76 10.90 4.55 1.20
CA VAL A 76 10.77 5.46 2.34
C VAL A 76 11.85 5.17 3.37
N ASP A 77 12.49 6.23 3.86
CA ASP A 77 13.38 6.18 5.02
C ASP A 77 12.54 6.22 6.30
N SER A 78 12.33 5.06 6.92
CA SER A 78 11.47 4.90 8.10
C SER A 78 11.94 5.76 9.27
N ARG A 79 13.24 6.06 9.38
CA ARG A 79 13.78 6.96 10.42
C ARG A 79 13.29 8.39 10.29
N LYS A 80 12.84 8.79 9.10
CA LYS A 80 12.29 10.12 8.81
C LYS A 80 10.78 10.19 8.98
N LEU A 81 10.14 9.08 9.36
CA LEU A 81 8.74 9.04 9.75
C LEU A 81 8.59 9.38 11.24
N GLN A 82 7.38 9.77 11.64
CA GLN A 82 7.03 9.92 13.06
C GLN A 82 7.31 8.62 13.80
N LYS A 83 7.74 8.70 15.07
CA LYS A 83 8.16 7.53 15.87
C LYS A 83 7.12 6.41 15.86
N ASP A 84 5.85 6.76 16.00
CA ASP A 84 4.74 5.79 16.01
C ASP A 84 4.51 5.13 14.65
N HIS A 85 4.98 5.74 13.56
CA HIS A 85 4.89 5.17 12.22
C HIS A 85 6.02 4.19 11.91
N GLN A 86 7.14 4.25 12.63
CA GLN A 86 8.35 3.47 12.30
C GLN A 86 8.20 1.96 12.51
N LYS A 87 7.23 1.55 13.33
CA LYS A 87 6.97 0.15 13.70
C LYS A 87 5.61 -0.36 13.22
N LEU A 88 4.98 0.35 12.28
CA LEU A 88 3.71 -0.09 11.72
C LEU A 88 3.89 -1.36 10.90
N SER A 89 2.93 -2.28 11.03
CA SER A 89 2.82 -3.38 10.07
C SER A 89 2.46 -2.85 8.68
N THR A 90 2.75 -3.65 7.65
CA THR A 90 2.63 -3.26 6.25
C THR A 90 1.29 -2.60 5.87
N PRO A 91 0.10 -3.12 6.27
CA PRO A 91 -1.17 -2.49 5.92
C PRO A 91 -1.30 -1.04 6.40
N TYR A 92 -0.92 -0.80 7.65
CA TYR A 92 -0.99 0.52 8.27
C TYR A 92 0.10 1.46 7.73
N MET A 93 1.31 0.93 7.50
CA MET A 93 2.38 1.68 6.85
C MET A 93 1.95 2.16 5.47
N LEU A 94 1.43 1.28 4.61
CA LEU A 94 0.98 1.64 3.27
C LEU A 94 -0.17 2.66 3.30
N TRP A 95 -1.10 2.56 4.24
CA TRP A 95 -2.13 3.57 4.44
C TRP A 95 -1.53 4.95 4.79
N VAL A 96 -0.59 5.01 5.73
CA VAL A 96 0.12 6.25 6.09
C VAL A 96 0.87 6.82 4.89
N LEU A 97 1.59 5.99 4.14
CA LEU A 97 2.37 6.43 2.98
C LEU A 97 1.48 6.97 1.87
N ASN A 98 0.36 6.31 1.58
CA ASN A 98 -0.58 6.78 0.56
C ASN A 98 -1.17 8.15 0.92
N ARG A 99 -1.57 8.30 2.18
CA ARG A 99 -2.07 9.57 2.71
C ARG A 99 -1.00 10.66 2.68
N GLN A 100 0.25 10.34 3.04
CA GLN A 100 1.39 11.25 3.00
C GLN A 100 1.73 11.74 1.59
N LEU A 101 1.63 10.87 0.58
CA LEU A 101 1.82 11.24 -0.83
C LEU A 101 0.73 12.20 -1.31
N ASN A 102 -0.51 12.06 -0.83
CA ASN A 102 -1.65 12.88 -1.29
C ASN A 102 -2.03 13.98 -0.29
N LEU A 103 -1.13 14.40 0.62
CA LEU A 103 -1.47 15.40 1.64
C LEU A 103 -1.88 16.75 1.06
N ASP A 104 -1.22 17.15 -0.03
CA ASP A 104 -1.41 18.45 -0.68
C ASP A 104 -2.28 18.34 -1.95
N SER A 105 -2.94 17.19 -2.15
CA SER A 105 -3.81 16.95 -3.31
C SER A 105 -5.28 17.10 -2.94
N ASP A 106 -6.07 17.65 -3.87
CA ASP A 106 -7.54 17.75 -3.77
C ASP A 106 -8.28 16.40 -3.84
N GLY A 107 -7.55 15.28 -3.85
CA GLY A 107 -8.14 13.94 -3.88
C GLY A 107 -7.11 12.85 -3.60
N CYS A 108 -7.55 11.60 -3.77
CA CYS A 108 -6.67 10.45 -3.72
C CYS A 108 -6.27 10.05 -5.14
N ARG A 109 -5.02 10.34 -5.53
CA ARG A 109 -4.51 10.05 -6.88
C ARG A 109 -3.64 8.81 -6.95
N THR A 110 -3.20 8.32 -5.79
CA THR A 110 -2.31 7.17 -5.71
C THR A 110 -2.89 6.04 -4.87
N LEU A 111 -2.36 4.85 -5.12
CA LEU A 111 -2.48 3.68 -4.27
C LEU A 111 -1.07 3.26 -3.84
N ALA A 112 -0.85 3.10 -2.53
CA ALA A 112 0.40 2.54 -2.02
C ALA A 112 0.25 1.03 -1.80
N ALA A 113 1.09 0.23 -2.45
CA ALA A 113 1.06 -1.22 -2.39
C ALA A 113 2.41 -1.80 -1.96
N THR A 114 2.41 -3.08 -1.59
CA THR A 114 3.64 -3.86 -1.50
C THR A 114 4.35 -3.86 -2.87
N PRO A 115 5.69 -3.88 -2.89
CA PRO A 115 6.46 -3.93 -4.13
C PRO A 115 5.96 -5.03 -5.05
N ILE A 116 5.83 -4.72 -6.33
CA ILE A 116 5.70 -5.76 -7.34
C ILE A 116 7.12 -6.30 -7.53
N HIS A 117 7.37 -7.54 -7.14
CA HIS A 117 8.63 -8.17 -7.53
C HIS A 117 8.61 -8.29 -9.05
N ASP A 118 9.64 -7.74 -9.71
CA ASP A 118 9.91 -7.91 -11.14
C ASP A 118 10.03 -9.41 -11.44
N TYR A 119 8.90 -10.06 -11.68
CA TYR A 119 8.89 -11.34 -12.35
C TYR A 119 9.10 -11.01 -13.82
N THR A 120 10.31 -11.27 -14.30
CA THR A 120 10.73 -11.27 -15.71
C THR A 120 9.92 -12.24 -16.60
N SER A 121 8.78 -12.73 -16.13
CA SER A 121 7.86 -13.56 -16.87
C SER A 121 6.72 -12.69 -17.38
N THR A 122 6.69 -12.54 -18.69
CA THR A 122 5.63 -11.95 -19.54
C THR A 122 4.21 -12.51 -19.29
N HIS A 123 4.00 -13.39 -18.31
CA HIS A 123 2.73 -14.05 -17.99
C HIS A 123 2.04 -13.58 -16.69
N LEU A 124 2.64 -12.70 -15.88
CA LEU A 124 2.02 -12.21 -14.62
C LEU A 124 1.28 -10.87 -14.76
N HIS A 125 1.22 -10.31 -15.97
CA HIS A 125 0.64 -9.00 -16.30
C HIS A 125 -0.89 -8.88 -16.14
N MET A 126 -1.57 -9.96 -15.74
CA MET A 126 -3.01 -9.96 -15.45
C MET A 126 -3.32 -10.72 -14.17
N SER A 127 -2.62 -10.41 -13.08
CA SER A 127 -3.02 -10.93 -11.76
C SER A 127 -4.45 -10.47 -11.46
N LEU A 128 -5.37 -11.42 -11.55
CA LEU A 128 -6.77 -11.24 -11.21
C LEU A 128 -6.89 -11.18 -9.69
N VAL A 129 -7.48 -10.10 -9.19
CA VAL A 129 -7.73 -9.85 -7.77
C VAL A 129 -9.20 -10.16 -7.51
N SER A 130 -9.45 -11.24 -6.77
CA SER A 130 -10.80 -11.60 -6.29
C SER A 130 -11.06 -11.12 -4.87
N ALA A 131 -10.00 -10.88 -4.08
CA ALA A 131 -10.11 -10.40 -2.71
C ALA A 131 -9.00 -9.40 -2.36
N PHE A 132 -9.33 -8.42 -1.52
CA PHE A 132 -8.39 -7.40 -1.08
C PHE A 132 -8.71 -6.88 0.32
N THR A 133 -7.67 -6.41 1.00
CA THR A 133 -7.79 -5.70 2.26
C THR A 133 -7.92 -4.21 2.00
N VAL A 134 -8.88 -3.58 2.68
CA VAL A 134 -9.03 -2.13 2.80
C VAL A 134 -8.52 -1.70 4.15
N ALA A 135 -7.52 -0.83 4.15
CA ALA A 135 -7.16 -0.05 5.32
C ALA A 135 -7.88 1.30 5.25
N GLY A 136 -8.61 1.68 6.29
CA GLY A 136 -9.32 2.96 6.31
C GLY A 136 -9.89 3.30 7.66
N THR A 137 -10.63 4.40 7.75
CA THR A 137 -11.15 4.88 9.03
C THR A 137 -12.12 3.90 9.68
N ASN A 138 -12.09 3.81 10.99
CA ASN A 138 -12.96 2.96 11.80
C ASN A 138 -14.40 3.50 11.86
N LYS A 139 -15.15 3.36 10.77
CA LYS A 139 -16.61 3.51 10.76
C LYS A 139 -17.23 2.13 10.86
N GLU A 140 -17.98 1.83 11.91
CA GLU A 140 -18.56 0.49 12.16
C GLU A 140 -19.38 -0.02 10.95
N ASP A 141 -20.08 0.87 10.27
CA ASP A 141 -20.97 0.63 9.14
C ASP A 141 -20.28 0.50 7.77
N PHE A 142 -18.94 0.58 7.67
CA PHE A 142 -18.25 0.57 6.37
C PHE A 142 -18.62 -0.63 5.48
N CYS A 143 -18.68 -1.85 6.03
CA CYS A 143 -19.04 -3.02 5.23
C CYS A 143 -20.50 -2.99 4.76
N GLU A 144 -21.43 -2.55 5.61
CA GLU A 144 -22.85 -2.42 5.22
C GLU A 144 -23.02 -1.36 4.13
N ASN A 145 -22.26 -0.27 4.21
CA ASN A 145 -22.31 0.83 3.24
C ASN A 145 -21.78 0.47 1.85
N ILE A 146 -20.93 -0.55 1.72
CA ILE A 146 -20.34 -0.92 0.43
C ILE A 146 -20.96 -2.18 -0.19
N LYS A 147 -21.59 -3.06 0.61
CA LYS A 147 -22.14 -4.35 0.14
C LYS A 147 -23.10 -4.20 -1.06
N ASN A 148 -23.92 -3.15 -1.06
CA ASN A 148 -24.90 -2.89 -2.11
C ASN A 148 -24.40 -1.98 -3.24
N ARG A 149 -23.13 -1.55 -3.20
CA ARG A 149 -22.56 -0.67 -4.23
C ARG A 149 -22.09 -1.48 -5.43
N VAL A 150 -22.36 -0.93 -6.62
CA VAL A 150 -21.75 -1.40 -7.87
C VAL A 150 -20.66 -0.41 -8.24
N PHE A 151 -19.41 -0.82 -8.06
CA PHE A 151 -18.26 0.03 -8.36
C PHE A 151 -17.97 0.02 -9.86
N LEU A 152 -17.64 1.17 -10.41
CA LEU A 152 -17.27 1.36 -11.81
C LEU A 152 -18.30 0.76 -12.80
N GLY A 153 -19.58 0.77 -12.40
CA GLY A 153 -20.71 0.24 -13.18
C GLY A 153 -20.76 -1.28 -13.34
N ARG A 154 -19.81 -2.05 -12.78
CA ARG A 154 -19.72 -3.50 -13.01
C ARG A 154 -19.20 -4.34 -11.85
N VAL A 155 -18.36 -3.77 -10.99
CA VAL A 155 -17.68 -4.51 -9.92
C VAL A 155 -18.62 -4.64 -8.73
N ARG A 156 -18.99 -5.88 -8.40
CA ARG A 156 -19.89 -6.20 -7.29
C ARG A 156 -19.13 -6.81 -6.12
N ILE A 157 -19.49 -6.42 -4.91
CA ILE A 157 -18.96 -6.98 -3.68
C ILE A 157 -19.76 -8.24 -3.34
N TYR A 158 -19.07 -9.37 -3.25
CA TYR A 158 -19.63 -10.62 -2.74
C TYR A 158 -19.70 -10.61 -1.21
N SER A 159 -18.62 -10.19 -0.54
CA SER A 159 -18.57 -10.12 0.91
C SER A 159 -17.64 -9.01 1.40
N CYS A 160 -17.92 -8.50 2.60
CA CYS A 160 -17.05 -7.59 3.34
C CYS A 160 -17.10 -7.98 4.82
N HIS A 161 -15.94 -8.13 5.45
CA HIS A 161 -15.85 -8.40 6.89
C HIS A 161 -14.65 -7.70 7.53
N TYR A 162 -14.80 -7.38 8.81
CA TYR A 162 -13.74 -6.80 9.63
C TYR A 162 -12.70 -7.89 9.97
N VAL A 163 -11.41 -7.51 9.94
CA VAL A 163 -10.30 -8.43 10.28
C VAL A 163 -9.35 -7.89 11.33
N GLY A 164 -9.44 -6.62 11.70
CA GLY A 164 -8.57 -6.04 12.72
C GLY A 164 -8.54 -4.52 12.70
N SER A 165 -7.94 -3.93 13.72
CA SER A 165 -7.73 -2.48 13.84
C SER A 165 -6.36 -2.19 14.43
N TYR A 166 -5.82 -1.01 14.12
CA TYR A 166 -4.68 -0.49 14.83
C TYR A 166 -5.15 0.18 16.12
N GLU A 167 -4.54 -0.18 17.25
CA GLU A 167 -5.00 0.23 18.59
C GLU A 167 -4.89 1.73 18.84
N LYS A 168 -3.98 2.42 18.16
CA LYS A 168 -3.72 3.85 18.35
C LYS A 168 -4.21 4.66 17.15
N PRO A 169 -4.63 5.92 17.32
CA PRO A 169 -4.94 6.78 16.19
C PRO A 169 -3.70 7.04 15.31
N LEU A 170 -3.84 6.88 13.99
CA LEU A 170 -2.86 7.32 12.99
C LEU A 170 -3.40 8.55 12.28
N HIS A 171 -2.67 9.66 12.33
CA HIS A 171 -3.17 10.94 11.81
C HIS A 171 -4.58 11.28 12.32
N THR A 172 -4.79 11.14 13.64
CA THR A 172 -6.07 11.34 14.36
C THR A 172 -7.21 10.38 13.99
N GLU A 173 -6.95 9.33 13.22
CA GLU A 173 -7.94 8.37 12.77
C GLU A 173 -7.65 6.98 13.35
N LEU A 174 -8.66 6.30 13.90
CA LEU A 174 -8.56 4.88 14.16
C LEU A 174 -8.62 4.14 12.82
N VAL A 175 -7.60 3.34 12.52
CA VAL A 175 -7.50 2.63 11.23
C VAL A 175 -7.97 1.19 11.42
N ARG A 176 -9.01 0.81 10.69
CA ARG A 176 -9.53 -0.56 10.60
C ARG A 176 -9.07 -1.22 9.31
N LEU A 177 -8.98 -2.55 9.36
CA LEU A 177 -8.80 -3.44 8.23
C LEU A 177 -10.09 -4.19 7.97
N SER A 178 -10.50 -4.22 6.71
CA SER A 178 -11.63 -5.03 6.25
C SER A 178 -11.23 -5.78 5.00
N VAL A 179 -11.65 -7.04 4.87
CA VAL A 179 -11.43 -7.83 3.67
C VAL A 179 -12.68 -7.78 2.83
N ILE A 180 -12.51 -7.45 1.55
CA ILE A 180 -13.56 -7.43 0.54
C ILE A 180 -13.28 -8.56 -0.44
N THR A 181 -14.31 -9.33 -0.77
CA THR A 181 -14.30 -10.31 -1.86
C THR A 181 -15.24 -9.82 -2.95
N LEU A 182 -14.81 -9.91 -4.19
CA LEU A 182 -15.58 -9.54 -5.37
C LEU A 182 -16.33 -10.75 -5.93
N THR A 183 -17.48 -10.50 -6.55
CA THR A 183 -18.20 -11.54 -7.30
C THR A 183 -17.40 -12.02 -8.50
N GLU A 184 -16.70 -11.08 -9.16
CA GLU A 184 -15.85 -11.35 -10.32
C GLU A 184 -14.45 -10.77 -10.08
N PRO A 185 -13.37 -11.51 -10.41
CA PRO A 185 -12.02 -11.00 -10.28
C PRO A 185 -11.77 -9.80 -11.21
N ILE A 186 -11.00 -8.83 -10.74
CA ILE A 186 -10.59 -7.65 -11.53
C ILE A 186 -9.09 -7.64 -11.79
N THR A 187 -8.64 -7.00 -12.86
CA THR A 187 -7.20 -6.80 -13.07
C THR A 187 -6.67 -5.68 -12.19
N ARG A 188 -5.36 -5.68 -11.97
CA ARG A 188 -4.68 -4.70 -11.11
C ARG A 188 -4.93 -3.23 -11.49
N PRO A 189 -4.98 -2.80 -12.78
CA PRO A 189 -5.34 -1.42 -13.12
C PRO A 189 -6.75 -1.01 -12.64
N TRP A 190 -7.70 -1.93 -12.55
CA TRP A 190 -9.02 -1.63 -11.98
C TRP A 190 -8.97 -1.39 -10.46
N PHE A 191 -7.91 -1.85 -9.81
CA PHE A 191 -7.71 -1.70 -8.38
C PHE A 191 -7.47 -0.25 -7.96
N VAL A 192 -6.68 0.51 -8.72
CA VAL A 192 -6.49 1.96 -8.44
C VAL A 192 -7.76 2.75 -8.70
N ARG A 193 -8.52 2.41 -9.75
CA ARG A 193 -9.82 3.05 -10.04
C ARG A 193 -10.85 2.80 -8.94
N LEU A 194 -10.90 1.57 -8.44
CA LEU A 194 -11.74 1.21 -7.31
C LEU A 194 -11.37 2.01 -6.05
N LEU A 195 -10.08 2.22 -5.80
CA LEU A 195 -9.62 3.07 -4.70
C LEU A 195 -10.06 4.53 -4.87
N ASN A 196 -9.99 5.07 -6.09
CA ASN A 196 -10.43 6.43 -6.38
C ASN A 196 -11.93 6.60 -6.09
N GLU A 197 -12.76 5.63 -6.50
CA GLU A 197 -14.20 5.64 -6.22
C GLU A 197 -14.49 5.55 -4.71
N LEU A 198 -13.78 4.66 -3.99
CA LEU A 198 -13.89 4.55 -2.52
C LEU A 198 -13.51 5.84 -1.79
N ASN A 199 -12.59 6.63 -2.34
CA ASN A 199 -12.14 7.90 -1.79
C ASN A 199 -12.86 9.12 -2.36
N THR A 200 -13.88 8.94 -3.20
CA THR A 200 -14.59 10.07 -3.81
C THR A 200 -15.22 10.95 -2.73
N GLY A 201 -14.96 12.26 -2.80
CA GLY A 201 -15.41 13.24 -1.81
C GLY A 201 -14.63 13.26 -0.49
N PHE A 202 -13.55 12.47 -0.36
CA PHE A 202 -12.70 12.47 0.84
C PHE A 202 -11.31 13.06 0.56
N PRO A 203 -10.89 14.10 1.29
CA PRO A 203 -9.53 14.63 1.17
C PRO A 203 -8.52 13.64 1.78
N ARG A 204 -7.27 13.68 1.27
CA ARG A 204 -6.11 13.00 1.87
C ARG A 204 -6.25 11.47 2.00
N CYS A 205 -6.81 10.79 1.00
CA CYS A 205 -6.94 9.31 0.95
C CYS A 205 -7.41 8.67 2.27
N ARG A 206 -8.72 8.64 2.49
CA ARG A 206 -9.34 7.99 3.65
C ARG A 206 -9.10 6.47 3.67
N TYR A 207 -9.04 5.85 2.50
CA TYR A 207 -8.84 4.43 2.30
C TYR A 207 -7.55 4.15 1.52
N ASN A 208 -7.00 2.96 1.69
CA ASN A 208 -5.96 2.37 0.83
C ASN A 208 -6.28 0.89 0.61
N LEU A 209 -5.95 0.34 -0.57
CA LEU A 209 -6.21 -1.07 -0.90
C LEU A 209 -4.90 -1.86 -1.02
N MET A 210 -4.94 -3.13 -0.65
CA MET A 210 -3.85 -4.07 -0.87
C MET A 210 -4.41 -5.45 -1.23
N PRO A 211 -3.79 -6.21 -2.15
CA PRO A 211 -4.21 -7.57 -2.45
C PRO A 211 -4.28 -8.41 -1.17
N TYR A 212 -5.35 -9.18 -1.02
CA TYR A 212 -5.51 -10.05 0.15
C TYR A 212 -4.69 -11.31 -0.10
N VAL A 213 -3.58 -11.46 0.63
CA VAL A 213 -2.83 -12.71 0.66
C VAL A 213 -3.38 -13.52 1.80
N CYS A 214 -4.10 -14.57 1.42
CA CYS A 214 -4.70 -15.50 2.34
C CYS A 214 -3.59 -16.20 3.15
N GLN A 215 -3.49 -15.94 4.46
CA GLN A 215 -2.50 -16.61 5.30
C GLN A 215 -3.02 -17.98 5.72
N PRO A 216 -2.24 -19.06 5.56
CA PRO A 216 -2.61 -20.36 6.10
C PRO A 216 -2.84 -20.19 7.61
N ASN A 217 -4.01 -20.63 8.08
CA ASN A 217 -4.54 -20.49 9.46
C ASN A 217 -5.42 -19.28 9.78
N THR A 218 -5.78 -18.44 8.80
CA THR A 218 -6.83 -17.42 9.02
C THR A 218 -8.22 -18.05 8.83
N PRO A 219 -9.16 -17.93 9.80
CA PRO A 219 -10.53 -18.44 9.61
C PRO A 219 -11.16 -17.87 8.33
N GLY A 220 -11.73 -18.75 7.49
CA GLY A 220 -12.29 -18.36 6.18
C GLY A 220 -11.28 -18.33 5.02
N CYS A 221 -9.99 -18.55 5.30
CA CYS A 221 -8.98 -18.71 4.27
C CYS A 221 -8.96 -20.16 3.77
N GLN A 222 -9.89 -20.49 2.86
CA GLN A 222 -9.81 -21.74 2.10
C GLN A 222 -8.82 -21.55 0.96
N THR A 223 -7.63 -22.13 1.08
CA THR A 223 -6.82 -22.43 -0.10
C THR A 223 -7.65 -23.38 -0.95
N ARG A 224 -8.19 -22.91 -2.09
CA ARG A 224 -8.66 -23.86 -3.11
C ARG A 224 -7.45 -24.72 -3.46
N ALA A 225 -7.44 -25.95 -2.95
CA ALA A 225 -6.54 -26.98 -3.43
C ALA A 225 -6.90 -27.17 -4.91
N SER A 226 -5.98 -26.75 -5.78
CA SER A 226 -5.94 -27.18 -7.18
C SER A 226 -5.57 -28.65 -7.25
#